data_AF-A0A7D5MIK4-F1
#
_entry.id   AF-A0A7D5MIK4-F1
#
_cell.length_a   1.000
_cell.length_b   1.000
_cell.length_c   1.000
_cell.angle_alpha   90.00
_cell.angle_beta   90.00
_cell.angle_gamma   90.00
#
_symmetry.space_group_name_H-M   'P 1'
#
loop_
_entity.id
_entity.type
_entity.pdbx_description
1 polymer ?
#
loop_
_entity_poly.entity_id
_entity_poly.type
_entity_poly.pdbx_seq_one_letter_code
_entity_poly.pdbx_strand_id
1 'polypeptide(L)' 'MPIGYRTVFSMYVIDEMSHLEIAEALQISEATSRSQLFKARNYLKAALTNKRKLFL' A
#
# COMPACT_ATOMS: atom_id res chain seq x y z
N MET A 1 -5.10 -8.54 0.01
CA MET A 1 -4.50 -7.35 0.65
C MET A 1 -5.60 -6.64 1.44
N PRO A 2 -5.36 -6.22 2.70
CA PRO A 2 -6.30 -5.40 3.48
C PRO A 2 -6.68 -4.09 2.77
N ILE A 3 -7.88 -3.58 3.04
CA ILE A 3 -8.44 -2.44 2.28
C ILE A 3 -7.59 -1.17 2.39
N GLY A 4 -7.20 -0.74 3.59
CA GLY A 4 -6.38 0.47 3.76
C GLY A 4 -5.04 0.40 3.02
N TYR A 5 -4.42 -0.78 3.00
CA TYR A 5 -3.14 -0.97 2.28
C TYR A 5 -3.34 -0.80 0.78
N ARG A 6 -4.44 -1.33 0.24
CA ARG A 6 -4.79 -1.21 -1.18
C ARG A 6 -5.08 0.24 -1.54
N THR A 7 -5.90 0.91 -0.74
CA THR A 7 -6.30 2.30 -0.97
C THR A 7 -5.07 3.22 -0.96
N VAL A 8 -4.26 3.17 0.10
CA VAL A 8 -3.05 4.01 0.20
C VAL A 8 -2.03 3.67 -0.89
N PHE A 9 -1.87 2.38 -1.25
CA PHE A 9 -0.99 2.02 -2.36
C PHE A 9 -1.48 2.60 -3.70
N SER A 10 -2.78 2.52 -3.98
CA SER A 10 -3.36 3.08 -5.22
C SER A 10 -3.15 4.59 -5.27
N MET A 11 -3.54 5.30 -4.22
CA MET A 11 -3.42 6.77 -4.17
C MET A 11 -1.97 7.24 -4.30
N TYR A 12 -1.02 6.54 -3.67
CA TYR A 12 0.39 6.93 -3.73
C TYR A 12 1.07 6.56 -5.07
N VAL A 13 0.83 5.35 -5.57
CA VAL A 13 1.60 4.80 -6.71
C VAL A 13 0.93 5.08 -8.05
N ILE A 14 -0.40 5.12 -8.09
CA ILE A 14 -1.19 5.30 -9.32
C ILE A 14 -1.61 6.75 -9.46
N ASP A 15 -2.16 7.33 -8.39
CA ASP A 15 -2.68 8.70 -8.40
C ASP A 15 -1.62 9.74 -8.01
N GLU A 16 -0.36 9.29 -7.76
CA GLU A 16 0.81 10.11 -7.43
C GLU A 16 0.63 11.08 -6.23
N MET A 17 -0.31 10.78 -5.34
CA MET A 17 -0.58 11.61 -4.17
C MET A 17 0.52 11.46 -3.11
N SER A 18 0.91 12.57 -2.50
CA SER A 18 1.80 12.59 -1.33
C SER A 18 1.12 11.96 -0.10
N HIS A 19 1.94 11.55 0.88
CA HIS A 19 1.40 11.02 2.14
C HIS A 19 0.55 12.03 2.91
N LEU A 20 0.82 13.33 2.73
CA LEU A 20 0.04 14.41 3.33
C LEU A 20 -1.36 14.47 2.70
N GLU A 21 -1.46 14.53 1.37
CA GLU A 21 -2.75 14.58 0.65
C GLU A 21 -3.60 13.33 0.93
N ILE A 22 -2.96 12.15 1.02
CA ILE A 22 -3.65 10.91 1.38
C ILE A 22 -4.16 10.95 2.82
N ALA A 23 -3.38 11.49 3.74
CA ALA A 23 -3.75 11.60 5.15
C ALA A 23 -4.98 12.50 5.33
N GLU A 24 -5.00 13.63 4.62
CA GLU A 24 -6.14 14.55 4.58
C GLU A 24 -7.38 13.89 3.95
N ALA A 25 -7.23 13.26 2.79
CA ALA A 25 -8.33 12.62 2.06
C ALA A 25 -8.99 11.46 2.83
N LEU A 26 -8.20 10.70 3.60
CA LEU A 26 -8.68 9.54 4.36
C LEU A 26 -8.93 9.81 5.84
N GLN A 27 -8.71 11.04 6.31
CA GLN A 27 -8.76 11.42 7.73
C GLN A 27 -7.93 10.49 8.64
N ILE A 28 -6.70 10.20 8.22
CA ILE A 28 -5.72 9.41 8.99
C ILE A 28 -4.46 10.24 9.23
N SER A 29 -3.57 9.77 10.10
CA SER A 29 -2.25 10.41 10.22
C SER A 29 -1.38 10.12 8.99
N GLU A 30 -0.49 11.05 8.65
CA GLU A 30 0.53 10.85 7.62
C GLU A 30 1.44 9.64 7.92
N ALA A 31 1.72 9.39 9.21
CA ALA A 31 2.43 8.19 9.66
C ALA A 31 1.64 6.91 9.37
N THR A 32 0.31 6.94 9.53
CA THR A 32 -0.57 5.83 9.15
C THR A 32 -0.46 5.57 7.64
N SER A 33 -0.51 6.60 6.80
CA SER A 33 -0.33 6.49 5.34
C SER A 33 1.01 5.82 4.99
N ARG A 34 2.14 6.31 5.54
CA ARG A 34 3.46 5.68 5.36
C ARG A 34 3.47 4.20 5.75
N SER A 35 2.93 3.87 6.92
CA SER A 35 2.91 2.50 7.43
C SER A 35 2.02 1.57 6.59
N GLN A 36 0.90 2.06 6.07
CA GLN A 36 0.00 1.29 5.20
C GLN A 36 0.66 1.04 3.85
N LEU A 37 1.36 2.01 3.26
CA LEU A 37 2.14 1.82 2.03
C LEU A 37 3.24 0.76 2.21
N PHE A 38 4.00 0.83 3.32
CA PHE A 38 5.01 -0.18 3.64
C PHE A 38 4.42 -1.59 3.73
N LYS A 39 3.31 -1.74 4.46
CA LYS A 39 2.63 -3.04 4.60
C LYS A 39 2.03 -3.51 3.27
N ALA A 40 1.54 -2.61 2.41
CA ALA A 40 1.07 -2.92 1.07
C ALA A 40 2.18 -3.53 0.20
N ARG A 41 3.36 -2.89 0.17
CA ARG A 41 4.55 -3.37 -0.56
C ARG A 41 4.97 -4.76 -0.09
N ASN A 42 5.02 -4.99 1.22
CA ASN A 42 5.37 -6.29 1.78
C ASN A 42 4.33 -7.37 1.44
N TYR A 43 3.04 -7.02 1.48
CA TYR A 43 1.95 -7.93 1.08
C TYR A 43 2.10 -8.36 -0.39
N LEU A 44 2.39 -7.42 -1.30
CA LEU A 44 2.61 -7.71 -2.72
C LEU A 44 3.86 -8.56 -2.93
N LYS A 45 4.97 -8.22 -2.28
CA LYS A 45 6.22 -9.00 -2.36
C LYS A 45 6.01 -10.45 -1.93
N ALA A 46 5.31 -10.68 -0.82
CA ALA A 46 4.97 -12.02 -0.35
C ALA A 46 4.08 -12.77 -1.35
N ALA A 47 3.04 -12.12 -1.88
CA ALA A 47 2.15 -12.72 -2.87
C ALA A 47 2.88 -13.13 -4.16
N LEU A 48 3.77 -12.27 -4.67
CA LEU A 48 4.58 -12.56 -5.86
C LEU A 48 5.60 -13.68 -5.60
N THR A 49 6.23 -13.69 -4.43
CA THR A 49 7.18 -14.74 -4.04
C THR A 49 6.48 -16.11 -3.96
N ASN A 50 5.28 -16.16 -3.40
CA ASN A 50 4.47 -17.38 -3.34
C ASN A 50 4.03 -17.84 -4.73
N LYS A 51 3.63 -16.92 -5.62
CA LYS A 51 3.33 -17.27 -7.01
C LYS A 51 4.55 -17.86 -7.72
N ARG A 52 5.74 -17.27 -7.54
CA ARG A 52 6.97 -17.80 -8.15
C ARG A 52 7.27 -19.25 -7.75
N LYS A 53 7.00 -19.63 -6.49
CA LYS A 53 7.15 -21.02 -6.01
C LYS A 53 6.10 -21.99 -6.56
N LEU A 54 4.97 -21.51 -7.08
CA LEU A 54 3.94 -22.36 -7.66
C LEU A 54 4.26 -22.75 -9.12
N PHE A 55 5.14 -21.98 -9.78
CA PHE A 55 5.56 -22.19 -11.18
C PHE A 55 6.96 -22.80 -11.31
N LEU A 56 7.56 -23.23 -10.19
CA LEU A 56 8.82 -23.95 -10.09
C LEU A 56 8.56 -25.29 -9.41
#